data_AF-A0A7S1VIW9-F1
#
_entry.id   AF-A0A7S1VIW9-F1
#
_cell.length_a   1.000
_cell.length_b   1.000
_cell.length_c   1.000
_cell.angle_alpha   90.00
_cell.angle_beta   90.00
_cell.angle_gamma   90.00
#
_symmetry.space_group_name_H-M   'P 1'
#
loop_
_entity.id
_entity.type
_entity.pdbx_description
1 polymer ?
#
loop_
_entity_poly.entity_id
_entity_poly.type
_entity_poly.pdbx_seq_one_letter_code
_entity_poly.pdbx_strand_id
1 'polypeptide(L)'
;HLSMANLQNGSWKLWFPTIFLWLLTFYVVFMMNEEYKHYVECRMEFLAKGDARTHPQQRYTLLVEQVPKELRSDLALKEYFGQLFPGKVHSACLALNVP
;
A
#
# COMPACT_ATOMS: atom_id res chain seq x y z
N HIS A 1 -28.37 16.60 29.99
CA HIS A 1 -27.58 16.40 28.77
C HIS A 1 -28.02 17.41 27.71
N LEU A 2 -27.19 18.41 27.39
CA LEU A 2 -27.44 19.28 26.23
C LEU A 2 -27.01 18.52 24.97
N SER A 3 -27.97 17.88 24.30
CA SER A 3 -27.80 17.34 22.95
C SER A 3 -28.18 18.41 21.93
N MET A 4 -27.52 18.46 20.77
CA MET A 4 -27.81 19.38 19.66
C MET A 4 -29.30 19.39 19.26
N ALA A 5 -30.02 18.29 19.54
CA ALA A 5 -31.44 18.12 19.27
C ALA A 5 -32.38 19.07 20.06
N ASN A 6 -31.91 19.71 21.14
CA ASN A 6 -32.73 20.61 21.98
C ASN A 6 -32.46 22.11 21.74
N LEU A 7 -31.71 22.48 20.69
CA LEU A 7 -31.41 23.89 20.40
C LEU A 7 -32.42 24.51 19.42
N GLN A 8 -32.94 25.68 19.80
CA GLN A 8 -33.86 26.47 18.99
C GLN A 8 -33.19 26.94 17.69
N ASN A 9 -33.90 26.82 16.56
CA ASN A 9 -33.42 27.23 15.24
C ASN A 9 -32.95 28.69 15.26
N GLY A 10 -31.67 28.92 14.90
CA GLY A 10 -31.05 30.25 14.83
C GLY A 10 -30.22 30.66 16.05
N SER A 11 -29.95 29.76 17.00
CA SER A 11 -29.13 30.10 18.17
C SER A 11 -27.65 30.29 17.83
N TRP A 12 -27.12 31.50 18.09
CA TRP A 12 -25.72 31.88 17.87
C TRP A 12 -24.69 31.00 18.62
N LYS A 13 -25.16 30.22 19.61
CA LYS A 13 -24.36 29.30 20.43
C LYS A 13 -23.76 28.14 19.63
N LEU A 14 -24.21 27.88 18.40
CA LEU A 14 -23.67 26.84 17.53
C LEU A 14 -22.27 27.15 17.00
N TRP A 15 -21.82 28.41 17.03
CA TRP A 15 -20.47 28.76 16.59
C TRP A 15 -19.36 28.14 17.45
N PHE A 16 -19.59 27.99 18.76
CA PHE A 16 -18.62 27.39 19.67
C PHE A 16 -18.24 25.94 19.30
N PRO A 17 -19.19 24.99 19.15
CA PRO A 17 -18.85 23.64 18.71
C PRO A 17 -18.32 23.60 17.28
N THR A 18 -18.74 24.51 16.39
CA THR A 18 -18.19 24.57 15.02
C THR A 18 -16.72 25.00 15.02
N ILE A 19 -16.35 26.04 15.76
CA ILE A 19 -14.95 26.47 15.89
C ILE A 19 -14.11 25.35 16.53
N PHE A 20 -14.63 24.73 17.60
CA PHE A 20 -13.96 23.62 18.25
C PHE A 20 -13.76 22.43 17.30
N LEU A 21 -14.76 22.11 16.47
CA LEU A 21 -14.65 21.07 15.46
C LEU A 21 -13.54 21.38 14.45
N TRP A 22 -13.48 22.60 13.92
CA TRP A 22 -12.41 23.01 13.00
C TRP A 22 -11.02 22.95 13.64
N LEU A 23 -10.88 23.38 14.89
CA LEU A 23 -9.62 23.28 15.64
C LEU A 23 -9.20 21.83 15.85
N LEU A 24 -10.15 20.96 16.24
CA LEU A 24 -9.89 19.54 16.41
C LEU A 24 -9.51 18.87 15.09
N THR A 25 -10.21 19.18 14.00
CA THR A 25 -9.88 18.67 12.67
C THR A 25 -8.48 19.09 12.26
N PHE A 26 -8.12 20.37 12.43
CA PHE A 26 -6.77 20.85 12.12
C PHE A 26 -5.71 20.15 12.95
N TYR A 27 -5.96 19.99 14.26
CA TYR A 27 -5.06 19.28 15.17
C TYR A 27 -4.86 17.80 14.75
N VAL A 28 -5.93 17.08 14.42
CA VAL A 28 -5.85 15.68 13.99
C VAL A 28 -5.09 15.57 12.67
N VAL A 29 -5.36 16.46 11.70
CA VAL A 29 -4.65 16.48 10.41
C VAL A 29 -3.17 16.79 10.61
N PHE A 30 -2.83 17.71 11.52
CA PHE A 30 -1.44 18.00 11.88
C PHE A 30 -0.73 16.77 12.46
N MET A 31 -1.35 16.10 13.45
CA MET A 31 -0.81 14.88 14.06
C MET A 31 -0.67 13.75 13.04
N MET A 32 -1.67 13.55 12.17
CA MET A 32 -1.59 12.54 11.11
C MET A 32 -0.46 12.82 10.12
N ASN A 33 -0.19 14.07 9.79
CA ASN A 33 0.91 14.41 8.89
C ASN A 33 2.28 14.09 9.50
N GLU A 34 2.47 14.34 10.79
CA GLU A 34 3.72 13.99 11.48
C GLU A 34 3.90 12.48 11.57
N GLU A 35 2.85 11.74 11.95
CA GLU A 35 2.90 10.28 11.99
C GLU A 35 3.11 9.68 10.59
N TYR A 36 2.52 10.28 9.56
CA TYR A 36 2.70 9.85 8.17
C TYR A 36 4.16 9.96 7.74
N LYS A 37 4.84 11.07 8.07
CA LYS A 37 6.28 11.23 7.78
C LYS A 37 7.10 10.14 8.47
N HIS A 38 6.83 9.90 9.75
CA HIS A 38 7.52 8.87 10.51
C HIS A 38 7.29 7.46 9.92
N TYR A 39 6.05 7.15 9.55
CA TYR A 39 5.71 5.89 8.88
C TYR A 39 6.46 5.71 7.56
N VAL A 40 6.58 6.77 6.75
CA VAL A 40 7.33 6.72 5.49
C VAL A 40 8.80 6.40 5.75
N GLU A 41 9.43 7.00 6.75
CA GLU A 41 10.81 6.71 7.13
C GLU A 41 11.00 5.23 7.52
N CYS A 42 10.17 4.72 8.45
CA CYS A 42 10.22 3.31 8.84
C CYS A 42 9.97 2.37 7.65
N ARG A 43 9.04 2.71 6.76
CA ARG A 43 8.75 1.91 5.56
C ARG A 43 9.93 1.87 4.61
N MET A 44 10.61 3.00 4.37
CA MET A 44 11.79 3.05 3.52
C MET A 44 12.94 2.25 4.13
N GLU A 45 13.15 2.34 5.44
CA GLU A 45 14.14 1.53 6.15
C GLU A 45 13.83 0.03 6.03
N PHE A 46 12.57 -0.36 6.22
CA PHE A 46 12.13 -1.74 6.05
C PHE A 46 12.31 -2.23 4.61
N LEU A 47 12.02 -1.43 3.59
CA LEU A 47 12.20 -1.84 2.19
C LEU A 47 13.68 -1.97 1.80
N ALA A 48 14.54 -1.07 2.32
CA ALA A 48 15.97 -1.08 2.06
C ALA A 48 16.66 -2.27 2.74
N LYS A 49 16.51 -2.40 4.07
CA LYS A 49 17.16 -3.46 4.86
C LYS A 49 16.43 -4.81 4.71
N GLY A 50 15.11 -4.78 4.73
CA GLY A 50 14.22 -5.94 4.82
C GLY A 50 14.13 -6.53 6.21
N ASP A 51 13.28 -7.54 6.32
CA ASP A 51 13.19 -8.40 7.49
C ASP A 51 14.21 -9.55 7.38
N ALA A 52 14.94 -9.82 8.45
CA ALA A 52 15.84 -10.97 8.55
C ALA A 52 15.12 -12.32 8.39
N ARG A 53 13.80 -12.35 8.63
CA ARG A 53 12.95 -13.54 8.48
C ARG A 53 12.47 -13.77 7.04
N THR A 54 12.61 -12.78 6.16
CA THR A 54 12.11 -12.82 4.80
C THR A 54 13.19 -13.28 3.82
N HIS A 55 12.91 -14.32 3.02
CA HIS A 55 13.86 -14.80 2.03
C HIS A 55 14.15 -13.71 0.97
N PRO A 56 15.42 -13.43 0.60
CA PRO A 56 15.76 -12.37 -0.35
C PRO A 56 15.06 -12.48 -1.70
N GLN A 57 14.75 -13.71 -2.14
CA GLN A 57 14.03 -13.95 -3.40
C GLN A 57 12.66 -13.28 -3.46
N GLN A 58 11.99 -13.05 -2.32
CA GLN A 58 10.67 -12.38 -2.33
C GLN A 58 10.73 -10.97 -2.95
N ARG A 59 11.90 -10.30 -2.92
CA ARG A 59 12.09 -8.97 -3.54
C ARG A 59 12.36 -9.03 -5.05
N TYR A 60 12.74 -10.20 -5.57
CA TYR A 60 13.15 -10.41 -6.96
C TYR A 60 12.18 -11.29 -7.75
N THR A 61 11.06 -11.68 -7.15
CA THR A 61 9.99 -12.42 -7.83
C THR A 61 8.96 -11.45 -8.36
N LEU A 62 8.61 -11.60 -9.64
CA LEU A 62 7.56 -10.83 -10.30
C LEU A 62 6.40 -11.75 -10.66
N LEU A 63 5.18 -11.27 -10.41
CA LEU A 63 3.98 -11.89 -10.94
C LEU A 63 3.72 -11.34 -12.35
N VAL A 64 3.68 -12.24 -13.33
CA VAL A 64 3.37 -11.90 -14.72
C VAL A 64 2.01 -12.47 -15.07
N GLU A 65 1.08 -11.59 -15.42
CA GLU A 65 -0.28 -11.96 -15.80
C GLU A 65 -0.46 -11.98 -17.33
N GLN A 66 -1.56 -12.59 -17.77
CA GLN A 66 -1.97 -12.62 -19.19
C GLN A 66 -0.91 -13.19 -20.14
N VAL A 67 -0.20 -14.26 -19.72
CA VAL A 67 0.79 -14.92 -20.58
C VAL A 67 0.11 -15.47 -21.85
N PRO A 68 0.62 -15.14 -23.07
CA PRO A 68 0.13 -15.68 -24.33
C PRO A 68 0.17 -17.20 -24.35
N LYS A 69 -0.76 -17.85 -25.07
CA LYS A 69 -0.90 -19.31 -25.05
C LYS A 69 0.38 -20.03 -25.48
N GLU A 70 1.18 -19.45 -26.37
CA GLU A 70 2.43 -20.06 -26.84
C GLU A 70 3.51 -20.10 -25.75
N LEU A 71 3.44 -19.19 -24.76
CA LEU A 71 4.43 -19.03 -23.69
C LEU A 71 3.97 -19.61 -22.34
N ARG A 72 2.84 -20.33 -22.30
CA ARG A 72 2.30 -20.98 -21.08
C ARG A 72 3.01 -22.30 -20.76
N SER A 73 4.33 -22.26 -20.72
CA SER A 73 5.19 -23.35 -20.28
C SER A 73 6.38 -22.74 -19.54
N ASP A 74 6.79 -23.36 -18.44
CA ASP A 74 7.91 -22.87 -17.61
C ASP A 74 9.18 -22.65 -18.44
N LEU A 75 9.46 -23.57 -19.38
CA LEU A 75 10.64 -23.50 -20.27
C LEU A 75 10.51 -22.34 -21.27
N ALA A 76 9.38 -22.26 -21.98
CA ALA A 76 9.15 -21.22 -22.99
C ALA A 76 9.17 -19.81 -22.36
N LEU A 77 8.58 -19.66 -21.17
CA LEU A 77 8.57 -18.41 -20.43
C LEU A 77 9.98 -18.01 -19.97
N LYS A 78 10.75 -18.99 -19.47
CA LYS A 78 12.15 -18.76 -19.07
C LYS A 78 13.03 -18.37 -20.25
N GLU A 79 12.89 -19.04 -21.39
CA GLU A 79 13.64 -18.72 -22.61
C GLU A 79 13.30 -17.32 -23.14
N TYR A 80 12.02 -16.97 -23.19
CA TYR A 80 11.57 -15.65 -23.61
C TYR A 80 12.18 -14.53 -22.75
N PHE A 81 12.07 -14.64 -21.42
CA PHE A 81 12.69 -13.66 -20.53
C PHE A 81 14.22 -13.73 -20.54
N GLY A 82 14.80 -14.90 -20.80
CA GLY A 82 16.24 -15.08 -20.94
C GLY A 82 16.80 -14.36 -22.17
N GLN A 83 16.06 -14.33 -23.28
CA GLN A 83 16.40 -13.55 -24.47
C GLN A 83 16.28 -12.04 -24.21
N LEU A 84 15.24 -11.62 -23.48
CA LEU A 84 15.01 -10.21 -23.17
C LEU A 84 15.97 -9.67 -22.09
N PHE A 85 16.33 -10.50 -21.10
CA PHE A 85 17.19 -10.16 -19.97
C PHE A 85 18.28 -11.22 -19.74
N PRO A 86 19.30 -11.28 -20.61
CA PRO A 86 20.35 -12.31 -20.54
C PRO A 86 21.07 -12.33 -19.19
N GLY A 87 21.17 -13.52 -18.58
CA GLY A 87 21.87 -13.75 -17.31
C GLY A 87 21.19 -13.18 -16.07
N LYS A 88 20.00 -12.58 -16.19
CA LYS A 88 19.26 -11.98 -15.06
C LYS A 88 18.04 -12.80 -14.60
N VAL A 89 17.69 -13.86 -15.32
CA VAL A 89 16.54 -14.71 -15.01
C VAL A 89 16.98 -15.92 -14.21
N HIS A 90 16.54 -16.00 -12.96
CA HIS A 90 16.84 -17.15 -12.09
C HIS A 90 15.94 -18.36 -12.41
N SER A 91 14.63 -18.14 -12.42
CA SER A 91 13.60 -19.15 -12.65
C SER A 91 12.33 -18.51 -13.22
N ALA A 92 11.52 -19.29 -13.94
CA ALA A 92 10.17 -18.94 -14.34
C ALA A 92 9.26 -20.13 -14.00
N CYS A 93 8.10 -19.85 -13.41
CA CYS A 93 7.13 -20.87 -13.00
C CYS A 93 5.72 -20.37 -13.37
N LEU A 94 4.94 -21.21 -14.04
CA LEU A 94 3.57 -20.94 -14.41
C LEU A 94 2.63 -21.35 -13.28
N ALA A 95 1.80 -20.41 -12.81
CA ALA A 95 0.74 -20.72 -11.88
C ALA A 95 -0.36 -21.52 -12.61
N LEU A 96 -0.52 -22.79 -12.24
CA LEU A 96 -1.56 -23.67 -12.77
C LEU A 96 -2.81 -23.59 -11.90
N ASN A 97 -3.97 -23.42 -12.52
CA ASN A 97 -5.24 -23.61 -11.82
C ASN A 97 -5.51 -25.12 -11.73
N VAL A 98 -5.13 -25.72 -10.61
CA VAL A 98 -5.40 -27.14 -10.34
C VAL A 98 -6.84 -27.24 -9.79
N PRO A 99 -7.73 -28.03 -10.41
CA PRO A 99 -9.10 -28.22 -9.93
C PRO A 99 -9.18 -28.97 -8.60
#